data_AF-A0A4Q7N5B7-F1
#
_entry.id   AF-A0A4Q7N5B7-F1
#
_cell.length_a   1.000
_cell.length_b   1.000
_cell.length_c   1.000
_cell.angle_alpha   90.00
_cell.angle_beta   90.00
_cell.angle_gamma   90.00
#
_symmetry.space_group_name_H-M   'P 1'
#
loop_
_entity.id
_entity.type
_entity.pdbx_description
1 polymer ?
#
loop_
_entity_poly.entity_id
_entity_poly.type
_entity_poly.pdbx_seq_one_letter_code
_entity_poly.pdbx_strand_id
1 'polypeptide(L)'
;MHASKWEQELLCYRLRSVRSRKRTAKKAREKQLISLFKEENAFASAIWNLPWVPLQHPYQKGWKRSFVLRPDIKKSHQQAFFETLLKKINTTEYSPDKSFTKKKRSKGRKYRQAIEQQLREFWEHEWNDTSCKLTEAEKQLFYKKEYWHQSGKPYYKYVFSEPWRYVLRIRPHMITHKKMIDEELLSRRKQIENHITTHHLRHKIERLVWGKVKYRRYWDGKVARFRNPYKQKPVHLILQETGNEKEESWTR
;
A
#
# COMPACT_ATOMS: atom_id res chain seq x y z
N MET A 1 -26.99 -39.25 -48.45
CA MET A 1 -25.78 -38.60 -49.00
C MET A 1 -24.62 -38.87 -48.07
N HIS A 2 -23.82 -39.90 -48.36
CA HIS A 2 -22.64 -40.22 -47.55
C HIS A 2 -21.50 -39.28 -47.95
N ALA A 3 -21.00 -38.49 -46.99
CA ALA A 3 -19.79 -37.70 -47.19
C ALA A 3 -18.66 -38.62 -47.66
N SER A 4 -17.96 -38.20 -48.72
CA SER A 4 -16.83 -38.93 -49.28
C SER A 4 -15.79 -39.19 -48.18
N LYS A 5 -15.16 -40.37 -48.17
CA LYS A 5 -14.12 -40.74 -47.18
C LYS A 5 -13.06 -39.64 -47.03
N TRP A 6 -12.75 -38.95 -48.12
CA TRP A 6 -11.84 -37.82 -48.20
C TRP A 6 -12.36 -36.55 -47.50
N GLU A 7 -13.68 -36.28 -47.56
CA GLU A 7 -14.31 -35.17 -46.83
C GLU A 7 -14.34 -35.43 -45.33
N GLN A 8 -14.55 -36.69 -44.91
CA GLN A 8 -14.47 -37.10 -43.51
C GLN A 8 -13.04 -36.97 -42.99
N GLU A 9 -12.02 -37.40 -43.75
CA GLU A 9 -10.61 -37.24 -43.40
C GLU A 9 -10.19 -35.75 -43.31
N LEU A 10 -10.66 -34.90 -44.22
CA LEU A 10 -10.44 -33.44 -44.17
C LEU A 10 -11.05 -32.77 -42.93
N LEU A 11 -12.20 -33.26 -42.44
CA LEU A 11 -12.81 -32.79 -41.19
C LEU A 11 -11.97 -33.17 -39.96
N CYS A 12 -11.29 -34.32 -39.97
CA CYS A 12 -10.39 -34.77 -38.90
C CYS A 12 -9.20 -33.80 -38.70
N TYR A 13 -8.65 -33.25 -39.78
CA TYR A 13 -7.54 -32.28 -39.73
C TYR A 13 -7.96 -30.89 -39.21
N ARG A 14 -9.26 -30.56 -39.24
CA ARG A 14 -9.80 -29.32 -38.65
C ARG A 14 -10.01 -29.41 -37.14
N LEU A 15 -10.02 -30.62 -36.58
CA LEU A 15 -10.21 -30.83 -35.14
C LEU A 15 -8.92 -30.55 -34.38
N ARG A 16 -8.93 -29.50 -33.56
CA ARG A 16 -7.79 -29.18 -32.69
C ARG A 16 -7.51 -30.35 -31.74
N SER A 17 -6.24 -30.72 -31.63
CA SER A 17 -5.78 -31.70 -30.64
C SER A 17 -6.22 -31.30 -29.22
N VAL A 18 -6.41 -32.30 -28.35
CA VAL A 18 -6.80 -32.09 -26.94
C VAL A 18 -5.84 -31.11 -26.25
N ARG A 19 -4.53 -31.23 -26.52
CA ARG A 19 -3.49 -30.33 -26.00
C ARG A 19 -3.70 -28.88 -26.47
N SER A 20 -4.00 -28.69 -27.76
CA SER A 20 -4.27 -27.37 -28.34
C SER A 20 -5.51 -26.73 -27.70
N ARG A 21 -6.62 -27.48 -27.58
CA ARG A 21 -7.85 -27.01 -26.92
C ARG A 21 -7.60 -26.59 -25.46
N LYS A 22 -6.89 -27.41 -24.68
CA LYS A 22 -6.50 -27.08 -23.29
C LYS A 22 -5.65 -25.81 -23.22
N ARG A 23 -4.70 -25.63 -24.15
CA ARG A 23 -3.85 -24.42 -24.20
C ARG A 23 -4.65 -23.18 -24.55
N THR A 24 -5.58 -23.25 -25.49
CA THR A 24 -6.47 -22.14 -25.85
C THR A 24 -7.35 -21.73 -24.68
N ALA A 25 -7.97 -22.69 -23.99
CA ALA A 25 -8.80 -22.42 -22.81
C ALA A 25 -7.99 -21.76 -21.68
N LYS A 26 -6.77 -22.25 -21.41
CA LYS A 26 -5.86 -21.64 -20.42
C LYS A 26 -5.53 -20.20 -20.79
N LYS A 27 -5.12 -19.94 -22.05
CA LYS A 27 -4.80 -18.58 -22.53
C LYS A 27 -6.01 -17.65 -22.43
N ALA A 28 -7.21 -18.13 -22.76
CA ALA A 28 -8.44 -17.34 -22.64
C ALA A 28 -8.70 -16.94 -21.18
N ARG A 29 -8.55 -17.89 -20.25
CA ARG A 29 -8.66 -17.62 -18.81
C ARG A 29 -7.61 -16.62 -18.31
N GLU A 30 -6.36 -16.75 -18.74
CA GLU A 30 -5.29 -15.80 -18.38
C GLU A 30 -5.58 -14.39 -18.92
N LYS A 31 -6.07 -14.27 -20.17
CA LYS A 31 -6.51 -12.98 -20.74
C LYS A 31 -7.66 -12.36 -19.94
N GLN A 32 -8.65 -13.15 -19.54
CA GLN A 32 -9.75 -12.68 -18.69
C GLN A 32 -9.24 -12.13 -17.36
N LEU A 33 -8.31 -12.82 -16.70
CA LEU A 33 -7.69 -12.35 -15.45
C LEU A 33 -6.92 -11.03 -15.63
N ILE A 34 -6.22 -10.86 -16.75
CA ILE A 34 -5.53 -9.62 -17.08
C ILE A 34 -6.53 -8.48 -17.35
N SER A 35 -7.65 -8.76 -18.03
CA SER A 35 -8.73 -7.78 -18.24
C SER A 35 -9.31 -7.29 -16.92
N LEU A 36 -9.64 -8.21 -16.01
CA LEU A 36 -10.17 -7.87 -14.69
C LEU A 36 -9.22 -6.95 -13.92
N PHE A 37 -7.92 -7.19 -13.99
CA PHE A 37 -6.92 -6.32 -13.35
C PHE A 37 -6.85 -4.93 -14.00
N LYS A 38 -6.93 -4.85 -15.32
CA LYS A 38 -6.97 -3.56 -16.03
C LYS A 38 -8.23 -2.77 -15.67
N GLU A 39 -9.38 -3.44 -15.63
CA GLU A 39 -10.66 -2.84 -15.21
C GLU A 39 -10.57 -2.32 -13.77
N GLU A 40 -10.09 -3.14 -12.82
CA GLU A 40 -9.88 -2.72 -11.42
C GLU A 40 -9.02 -1.46 -11.31
N ASN A 41 -7.89 -1.41 -12.03
CA ASN A 41 -7.02 -0.24 -12.03
C ASN A 41 -7.65 0.98 -12.72
N ALA A 42 -8.44 0.78 -13.76
CA ALA A 42 -9.18 1.84 -14.43
C ALA A 42 -10.20 2.45 -13.46
N PHE A 43 -10.98 1.62 -12.76
CA PHE A 43 -11.90 2.09 -11.73
C PHE A 43 -11.19 2.78 -10.57
N ALA A 44 -10.06 2.23 -10.11
CA ALA A 44 -9.26 2.86 -9.05
C ALA A 44 -8.75 4.24 -9.48
N SER A 45 -8.26 4.38 -10.71
CA SER A 45 -7.83 5.65 -11.29
C SER A 45 -9.00 6.63 -11.45
N ALA A 46 -10.16 6.17 -11.94
CA ALA A 46 -11.35 6.99 -12.08
C ALA A 46 -11.81 7.54 -10.72
N ILE A 47 -11.92 6.68 -9.70
CA ILE A 47 -12.23 7.07 -8.32
C ILE A 47 -11.15 8.02 -7.78
N TRP A 48 -9.87 7.82 -8.12
CA TRP A 48 -8.80 8.71 -7.71
C TRP A 48 -8.97 10.12 -8.30
N ASN A 49 -9.37 10.19 -9.57
CA ASN A 49 -9.52 11.43 -10.35
C ASN A 49 -10.86 12.17 -10.14
N LEU A 50 -11.80 11.60 -9.37
CA LEU A 50 -13.03 12.29 -9.02
C LEU A 50 -12.75 13.66 -8.35
N PRO A 51 -13.50 14.71 -8.74
CA PRO A 51 -13.27 16.05 -8.23
C PRO A 51 -13.60 16.18 -6.75
N TRP A 52 -13.02 17.19 -6.12
CA TRP A 52 -13.37 17.61 -4.76
C TRP A 52 -14.54 18.59 -4.82
N VAL A 53 -15.61 18.30 -4.08
CA VAL A 53 -16.81 19.13 -3.99
C VAL A 53 -16.79 19.89 -2.66
N PRO A 54 -17.06 21.21 -2.66
CA PRO A 54 -17.13 21.97 -1.42
C PRO A 54 -18.26 21.44 -0.52
N LEU A 55 -18.03 21.46 0.78
CA LEU A 55 -19.04 21.16 1.79
C LEU A 55 -19.89 22.40 2.02
N GLN A 56 -21.20 22.21 2.13
CA GLN A 56 -22.15 23.28 2.48
C GLN A 56 -21.78 23.92 3.82
N HIS A 57 -21.41 23.10 4.80
CA HIS A 57 -20.99 23.54 6.13
C HIS A 57 -19.59 22.97 6.43
N PRO A 58 -18.52 23.79 6.30
CA PRO A 58 -17.20 23.41 6.75
C PRO A 58 -17.20 23.10 8.24
N TYR A 59 -16.47 22.07 8.66
CA TYR A 59 -16.41 21.66 10.06
C TYR A 59 -14.97 21.50 10.53
N GLN A 60 -14.75 21.69 11.82
CA GLN A 60 -13.44 21.47 12.45
C GLN A 60 -13.28 19.99 12.78
N LYS A 61 -12.27 19.34 12.19
CA LYS A 61 -11.93 17.93 12.50
C LYS A 61 -10.90 17.80 13.64
N GLY A 62 -10.14 18.86 13.89
CA GLY A 62 -9.14 18.88 14.95
C GLY A 62 -8.32 20.17 14.90
N TRP A 63 -7.03 20.05 15.19
CA TRP A 63 -6.05 21.12 15.19
C TRP A 63 -4.88 20.76 14.29
N LYS A 64 -4.29 21.79 13.68
CA LYS A 64 -3.01 21.67 12.99
C LYS A 64 -2.05 22.71 13.52
N ARG A 65 -0.78 22.38 13.56
CA ARG A 65 0.27 23.33 13.89
C ARG A 65 1.37 23.29 12.83
N SER A 66 1.90 24.46 12.55
CA SER A 66 2.96 24.66 11.56
C SER A 66 3.83 25.81 12.01
N PHE A 67 5.04 25.88 11.48
CA PHE A 67 5.92 27.00 11.73
C PHE A 67 5.46 28.25 10.97
N VAL A 68 5.60 29.39 11.60
CA VAL A 68 5.39 30.73 11.04
C VAL A 68 6.60 31.58 11.38
N LEU A 69 6.95 32.51 10.51
CA LEU A 69 8.02 33.47 10.76
C LEU A 69 7.74 34.28 12.03
N ARG A 70 8.74 34.41 12.89
CA ARG A 70 8.65 35.22 14.10
C ARG A 70 8.36 36.70 13.72
N PRO A 71 7.48 37.42 14.45
CA PRO A 71 7.07 38.78 14.09
C PRO A 71 8.23 39.76 13.88
N ASP A 72 9.30 39.64 14.66
CA ASP A 72 10.46 40.53 14.61
C ASP A 72 11.19 40.41 13.26
N ILE A 73 11.40 39.18 12.81
CA ILE A 73 12.05 38.88 11.51
C ILE A 73 11.10 39.21 10.37
N LYS A 74 9.79 39.08 10.59
CA LYS A 74 8.80 39.48 9.60
C LYS A 74 8.86 40.97 9.26
N LYS A 75 9.36 41.81 10.18
CA LYS A 75 9.55 43.24 9.94
C LYS A 75 10.94 43.59 9.38
N SER A 76 11.84 42.61 9.25
CA SER A 76 13.21 42.84 8.81
C SER A 76 13.35 42.74 7.28
N HIS A 77 14.46 43.26 6.76
CA HIS A 77 14.80 43.15 5.33
C HIS A 77 14.96 41.70 4.85
N GLN A 78 15.22 40.76 5.76
CA GLN A 78 15.39 39.34 5.44
C GLN A 78 14.06 38.55 5.43
N GLN A 79 12.92 39.21 5.64
CA GLN A 79 11.60 38.58 5.65
C GLN A 79 11.39 37.68 4.43
N ALA A 80 11.59 38.22 3.22
CA ALA A 80 11.32 37.50 1.98
C ALA A 80 12.11 36.19 1.89
N PHE A 81 13.39 36.23 2.25
CA PHE A 81 14.29 35.07 2.24
C PHE A 81 13.81 33.97 3.21
N PHE A 82 13.49 34.33 4.45
CA PHE A 82 13.03 33.33 5.43
C PHE A 82 11.60 32.84 5.14
N GLU A 83 10.74 33.66 4.54
CA GLU A 83 9.42 33.21 4.08
C GLU A 83 9.53 32.21 2.92
N THR A 84 10.44 32.43 1.96
CA THR A 84 10.69 31.48 0.87
C THR A 84 11.31 30.18 1.37
N LEU A 85 12.29 30.27 2.27
CA LEU A 85 12.91 29.11 2.89
C LEU A 85 11.87 28.31 3.68
N LEU A 86 11.07 28.97 4.51
CA LEU A 86 10.03 28.32 5.30
C LEU A 86 9.08 27.51 4.43
N LYS A 87 8.64 28.01 3.26
CA LYS A 87 7.77 27.23 2.34
C LYS A 87 8.38 25.87 1.94
N LYS A 88 9.71 25.76 1.88
CA LYS A 88 10.43 24.53 1.50
C LYS A 88 10.60 23.57 2.67
N ILE A 89 10.79 24.09 3.88
CA ILE A 89 11.12 23.28 5.08
C ILE A 89 10.00 23.18 6.12
N ASN A 90 8.86 23.83 5.91
CA ASN A 90 7.77 23.80 6.88
C ASN A 90 7.21 22.40 7.03
N THR A 91 6.96 22.01 8.28
CA THR A 91 6.27 20.78 8.63
C THR A 91 4.89 21.13 9.18
N THR A 92 3.88 20.32 8.86
CA THR A 92 2.53 20.49 9.42
C THR A 92 2.15 19.22 10.15
N GLU A 93 1.84 19.35 11.44
CA GLU A 93 1.33 18.26 12.25
C GLU A 93 -0.14 18.46 12.57
N TYR A 94 -0.86 17.34 12.65
CA TYR A 94 -2.29 17.30 12.93
C TYR A 94 -2.52 16.57 14.26
N SER A 95 -3.46 17.08 15.06
CA SER A 95 -3.88 16.45 16.32
C SER A 95 -5.38 16.65 16.54
N PRO A 96 -6.09 15.69 17.16
CA PRO A 96 -7.46 15.92 17.62
C PRO A 96 -7.54 17.03 18.67
N ASP A 97 -6.53 17.14 19.54
CA ASP A 97 -6.48 18.09 20.67
C ASP A 97 -5.56 19.28 20.36
N LYS A 98 -5.89 20.47 20.87
CA LYS A 98 -5.05 21.67 20.75
C LYS A 98 -3.71 21.55 21.48
N SER A 99 -3.58 20.60 22.40
CA SER A 99 -2.39 20.45 23.26
C SER A 99 -1.20 19.77 22.57
N PHE A 100 -1.41 19.03 21.48
CA PHE A 100 -0.37 18.24 20.80
C PHE A 100 0.48 17.41 21.78
N THR A 101 -0.19 16.65 22.66
CA THR A 101 0.45 15.80 23.65
C THR A 101 0.30 14.32 23.30
N LYS A 102 1.31 13.51 23.64
CA LYS A 102 1.25 12.04 23.57
C LYS A 102 1.21 11.45 24.98
N LYS A 103 0.40 10.40 25.16
CA LYS A 103 0.37 9.62 26.40
C LYS A 103 1.65 8.79 26.47
N LYS A 104 2.39 8.90 27.56
CA LYS A 104 3.54 8.07 27.88
C LYS A 104 3.34 7.38 29.22
N ARG A 105 4.05 6.27 29.41
CA ARG A 105 4.15 5.57 30.68
C ARG A 105 5.61 5.50 31.08
N SER A 106 5.91 5.89 32.30
CA SER A 106 7.23 5.72 32.91
C SER A 106 7.03 5.28 34.35
N LYS A 107 7.79 4.27 34.79
CA LYS A 107 7.73 3.71 36.16
C LYS A 107 6.29 3.47 36.66
N GLY A 108 5.44 2.86 35.81
CA GLY A 108 4.05 2.54 36.16
C GLY A 108 3.05 3.70 36.12
N ARG A 109 3.49 4.96 36.00
CA ARG A 109 2.61 6.15 35.94
C ARG A 109 2.37 6.60 34.50
N LYS A 110 1.14 7.00 34.19
CA LYS A 110 0.77 7.58 32.88
C LYS A 110 0.88 9.10 32.96
N TYR A 111 1.54 9.73 32.00
CA TYR A 111 1.65 11.19 31.91
C TYR A 111 1.52 11.65 30.45
N ARG A 112 1.21 12.93 30.24
CA ARG A 112 1.16 13.53 28.90
C ARG A 112 2.49 14.25 28.65
N GLN A 113 3.14 13.94 27.53
CA GLN A 113 4.34 14.64 27.08
C GLN A 113 3.99 15.49 25.86
N ALA A 114 4.42 16.75 25.84
CA ALA A 114 4.32 17.59 24.64
C ALA A 114 5.10 16.93 23.50
N ILE A 115 4.49 16.88 22.31
CA ILE A 115 5.18 16.42 21.11
C ILE A 115 6.00 17.61 20.63
N GLU A 116 7.32 17.43 20.55
CA GLU A 116 8.21 18.38 19.90
C GLU A 116 8.08 18.22 18.39
N GLN A 117 7.87 19.33 17.69
CA GLN A 117 7.88 19.39 16.24
C GLN A 117 9.14 20.13 15.81
N GLN A 118 9.83 19.59 14.82
CA GLN A 118 11.00 20.18 14.20
C GLN A 118 10.69 20.59 12.75
N LEU A 119 11.44 21.55 12.23
CA LEU A 119 11.43 21.84 10.79
C LEU A 119 11.91 20.60 10.01
N ARG A 120 11.62 20.58 8.71
CA ARG A 120 12.03 19.48 7.84
C ARG A 120 13.56 19.38 7.84
N GLU A 121 14.04 18.20 8.18
CA GLU A 121 15.42 17.78 8.01
C GLU A 121 15.56 17.10 6.64
N PHE A 122 16.75 17.19 6.05
CA PHE A 122 17.05 16.53 4.79
C PHE A 122 17.97 15.34 5.02
N TRP A 123 17.70 14.23 4.34
CA TRP A 123 18.64 13.11 4.30
C TRP A 123 19.86 13.47 3.47
N GLU A 124 21.00 12.82 3.72
CA GLU A 124 22.23 13.06 2.96
C GLU A 124 22.07 12.84 1.45
N HIS A 125 21.32 11.81 1.04
CA HIS A 125 21.03 11.58 -0.38
C HIS A 125 20.12 12.65 -0.97
N GLU A 126 19.11 13.13 -0.23
CA GLU A 126 18.25 14.25 -0.69
C GLU A 126 19.02 15.56 -0.78
N TRP A 127 20.02 15.77 0.08
CA TRP A 127 20.82 17.00 0.12
C TRP A 127 21.72 17.15 -1.12
N ASN A 128 22.28 16.03 -1.57
CA ASN A 128 23.20 15.94 -2.71
C ASN A 128 22.47 15.78 -4.04
N ASP A 129 21.17 15.44 -4.03
CA ASP A 129 20.36 15.29 -5.23
C ASP A 129 20.04 16.66 -5.85
N THR A 130 19.98 16.70 -7.18
CA THR A 130 19.55 17.86 -7.96
C THR A 130 18.09 18.25 -7.67
N SER A 131 17.29 17.32 -7.13
CA SER A 131 15.92 17.58 -6.70
C SER A 131 15.81 18.49 -5.46
N CYS A 132 16.92 18.74 -4.76
CA CYS A 132 16.96 19.63 -3.61
C CYS A 132 16.68 21.09 -4.02
N LYS A 133 15.47 21.58 -3.74
CA LYS A 133 15.01 22.94 -4.11
C LYS A 133 15.65 24.07 -3.29
N LEU A 134 16.72 23.81 -2.55
CA LEU A 134 17.41 24.80 -1.71
C LEU A 134 18.47 25.54 -2.51
N THR A 135 18.52 26.86 -2.36
CA THR A 135 19.62 27.68 -2.90
C THR A 135 20.88 27.51 -2.05
N GLU A 136 22.05 27.84 -2.58
CA GLU A 136 23.32 27.74 -1.84
C GLU A 136 23.32 28.59 -0.56
N ALA A 137 22.76 29.81 -0.62
CA ALA A 137 22.58 30.67 0.56
C ALA A 137 21.65 30.04 1.62
N GLU A 138 20.57 29.37 1.19
CA GLU A 138 19.72 28.62 2.12
C GLU A 138 20.46 27.42 2.72
N LYS A 139 21.29 26.72 1.92
CA LYS A 139 22.05 25.55 2.38
C LYS A 139 23.05 25.88 3.49
N GLN A 140 23.62 27.09 3.50
CA GLN A 140 24.54 27.55 4.56
C GLN A 140 23.90 27.59 5.95
N LEU A 141 22.56 27.66 6.03
CA LEU A 141 21.82 27.65 7.30
C LEU A 141 21.52 26.25 7.82
N PHE A 142 22.19 25.22 7.28
CA PHE A 142 22.06 23.85 7.76
C PHE A 142 23.42 23.31 8.17
N TYR A 143 23.41 22.50 9.22
CA TYR A 143 24.58 21.76 9.65
C TYR A 143 24.32 20.26 9.55
N LYS A 144 25.39 19.51 9.27
CA LYS A 144 25.35 18.05 9.22
C LYS A 144 25.29 17.51 10.64
N LYS A 145 24.27 16.69 10.91
CA LYS A 145 24.06 16.03 12.20
C LYS A 145 24.05 14.52 12.03
N GLU A 146 24.81 13.84 12.87
CA GLU A 146 24.89 12.39 12.92
C GLU A 146 23.76 11.81 13.77
N TYR A 147 23.18 10.73 13.27
CA TYR A 147 22.16 9.94 13.91
C TYR A 147 22.54 8.46 13.84
N TRP A 148 21.97 7.66 14.73
CA TRP A 148 22.25 6.22 14.79
C TRP A 148 21.01 5.42 14.41
N HIS A 149 21.15 4.47 13.49
CA HIS A 149 20.14 3.45 13.29
C HIS A 149 20.11 2.49 14.47
N GLN A 150 18.95 1.84 14.69
CA GLN A 150 18.84 0.75 15.67
C GLN A 150 19.78 -0.43 15.36
N SER A 151 20.20 -0.57 14.10
CA SER A 151 21.18 -1.55 13.65
C SER A 151 22.64 -1.16 13.97
N GLY A 152 22.89 -0.01 14.60
CA GLY A 152 24.23 0.47 14.94
C GLY A 152 24.99 1.17 13.81
N LYS A 153 24.37 1.35 12.64
CA LYS A 153 24.98 2.12 11.53
C LYS A 153 24.67 3.62 11.69
N PRO A 154 25.67 4.51 11.56
CA PRO A 154 25.41 5.94 11.55
C PRO A 154 24.74 6.35 10.23
N TYR A 155 23.95 7.41 10.29
CA TYR A 155 23.40 8.09 9.13
C TYR A 155 23.34 9.59 9.40
N TYR A 156 23.39 10.38 8.33
CA TYR A 156 23.49 11.83 8.43
C TYR A 156 22.22 12.51 7.93
N LYS A 157 21.89 13.61 8.61
CA LYS A 157 20.85 14.53 8.18
C LYS A 157 21.32 15.97 8.30
N TYR A 158 20.80 16.82 7.43
CA TYR A 158 21.04 18.26 7.47
C TYR A 158 19.91 18.92 8.25
N VAL A 159 20.27 19.59 9.34
CA VAL A 159 19.34 20.21 10.29
C VAL A 159 19.51 21.72 10.24
N PHE A 160 18.38 22.43 10.25
CA PHE A 160 18.37 23.90 10.24
C PHE A 160 19.00 24.46 11.52
N SER A 161 19.93 25.41 11.39
CA SER A 161 20.74 25.93 12.49
C SER A 161 20.03 26.96 13.36
N GLU A 162 19.07 27.72 12.81
CA GLU A 162 18.47 28.87 13.49
C GLU A 162 16.96 28.71 13.79
N PRO A 163 16.51 27.64 14.47
CA PRO A 163 15.09 27.35 14.65
C PRO A 163 14.31 28.46 15.39
N TRP A 164 14.98 29.29 16.19
CA TRP A 164 14.42 30.44 16.91
C TRP A 164 13.78 31.49 15.99
N ARG A 165 14.10 31.49 14.70
CA ARG A 165 13.49 32.37 13.70
C ARG A 165 12.03 32.04 13.41
N TYR A 166 11.60 30.83 13.76
CA TYR A 166 10.26 30.35 13.51
C TYR A 166 9.54 29.99 14.80
N VAL A 167 8.25 30.25 14.85
CA VAL A 167 7.38 29.97 16.00
C VAL A 167 6.26 29.05 15.55
N LEU A 168 5.93 28.05 16.38
CA LEU A 168 4.79 27.18 16.13
C LEU A 168 3.47 27.95 16.31
N ARG A 169 2.64 27.94 15.28
CA ARG A 169 1.29 28.51 15.31
C ARG A 169 0.27 27.39 15.23
N ILE A 170 -0.58 27.29 16.24
CA ILE A 170 -1.69 26.34 16.27
C ILE A 170 -2.93 26.98 15.64
N ARG A 171 -3.61 26.26 14.76
CA ARG A 171 -4.83 26.68 14.06
C ARG A 171 -5.84 25.53 14.02
N PRO A 172 -7.15 25.80 13.96
CA PRO A 172 -8.14 24.76 13.72
C PRO A 172 -7.90 24.10 12.36
N HIS A 173 -8.04 22.78 12.30
CA HIS A 173 -8.01 22.01 11.07
C HIS A 173 -9.44 21.88 10.53
N MET A 174 -9.80 22.80 9.64
CA MET A 174 -11.09 22.84 8.96
C MET A 174 -11.09 21.92 7.75
N ILE A 175 -12.12 21.10 7.63
CA ILE A 175 -12.43 20.34 6.43
C ILE A 175 -13.48 21.13 5.65
N THR A 176 -13.11 21.55 4.43
CA THR A 176 -13.96 22.40 3.57
C THR A 176 -14.47 21.67 2.34
N HIS A 177 -13.79 20.60 1.91
CA HIS A 177 -14.13 19.84 0.72
C HIS A 177 -14.26 18.35 1.07
N LYS A 178 -15.13 17.66 0.36
CA LYS A 178 -15.21 16.20 0.35
C LYS A 178 -14.99 15.68 -1.06
N LYS A 179 -14.51 14.45 -1.20
CA LYS A 179 -14.40 13.83 -2.51
C LYS A 179 -15.80 13.54 -3.05
N MET A 180 -16.03 13.79 -4.34
CA MET A 180 -17.25 13.35 -5.01
C MET A 180 -17.38 11.82 -4.88
N ILE A 181 -18.61 11.36 -4.69
CA ILE A 181 -18.92 9.94 -4.59
C ILE A 181 -19.73 9.60 -5.84
N ASP A 182 -19.22 8.64 -6.61
CA ASP A 182 -19.93 8.03 -7.73
C ASP A 182 -20.31 6.60 -7.30
N GLU A 183 -21.60 6.37 -7.10
CA GLU A 183 -22.14 5.12 -6.58
C GLU A 183 -21.95 3.96 -7.57
N GLU A 184 -22.06 4.23 -8.88
CA GLU A 184 -21.90 3.22 -9.92
C GLU A 184 -20.45 2.74 -10.00
N LEU A 185 -19.49 3.68 -10.01
CA LEU A 185 -18.06 3.34 -10.02
C LEU A 185 -17.65 2.57 -8.77
N LEU A 186 -18.14 2.97 -7.59
CA LEU A 186 -17.84 2.29 -6.34
C LEU A 186 -18.46 0.89 -6.29
N SER A 187 -19.71 0.76 -6.72
CA SER A 187 -20.41 -0.53 -6.81
C SER A 187 -19.67 -1.47 -7.76
N ARG A 188 -19.31 -0.99 -8.95
CA ARG A 188 -18.62 -1.80 -9.95
C ARG A 188 -17.24 -2.26 -9.49
N ARG A 189 -16.47 -1.37 -8.86
CA ARG A 189 -15.17 -1.73 -8.25
C ARG A 189 -15.35 -2.83 -7.18
N LYS A 190 -16.36 -2.68 -6.31
CA LYS A 190 -16.65 -3.64 -5.25
C LYS A 190 -17.04 -5.01 -5.81
N GLN A 191 -17.82 -5.07 -6.89
CA GLN A 191 -18.16 -6.33 -7.56
C GLN A 191 -16.91 -7.08 -8.06
N ILE A 192 -15.98 -6.36 -8.71
CA ILE A 192 -14.73 -6.94 -9.20
C ILE A 192 -13.86 -7.42 -8.03
N GLU A 193 -13.71 -6.61 -6.99
CA GLU A 193 -12.93 -6.97 -5.80
C GLU A 193 -13.51 -8.20 -5.08
N ASN A 194 -14.84 -8.28 -4.94
CA ASN A 194 -15.54 -9.43 -4.40
C ASN A 194 -15.26 -10.68 -5.24
N HIS A 195 -15.39 -10.58 -6.57
CA HIS A 195 -15.11 -11.71 -7.47
C HIS A 195 -13.65 -12.20 -7.33
N ILE A 196 -12.68 -11.29 -7.31
CA ILE A 196 -11.26 -11.63 -7.12
C ILE A 196 -11.03 -12.31 -5.77
N THR A 197 -11.66 -11.81 -4.72
CA THR A 197 -11.48 -12.29 -3.35
C THR A 197 -12.12 -13.66 -3.15
N THR A 198 -13.39 -13.82 -3.54
CA THR A 198 -14.16 -15.08 -3.42
C THR A 198 -13.51 -16.23 -4.18
N HIS A 199 -12.95 -15.96 -5.37
CA HIS A 199 -12.27 -17.00 -6.17
C HIS A 199 -10.76 -17.05 -5.96
N HIS A 200 -10.23 -16.33 -4.98
CA HIS A 200 -8.81 -16.23 -4.66
C HIS A 200 -7.92 -15.97 -5.90
N LEU A 201 -8.36 -15.08 -6.81
CA LEU A 201 -7.71 -14.88 -8.10
C LEU A 201 -6.48 -13.98 -8.03
N ARG A 202 -6.31 -13.22 -6.94
CA ARG A 202 -5.26 -12.21 -6.77
C ARG A 202 -3.88 -12.76 -7.10
N HIS A 203 -3.45 -13.84 -6.47
CA HIS A 203 -2.12 -14.43 -6.71
C HIS A 203 -1.88 -14.85 -8.18
N LYS A 204 -2.92 -15.32 -8.89
CA LYS A 204 -2.82 -15.69 -10.31
C LYS A 204 -2.66 -14.44 -11.18
N ILE A 205 -3.44 -13.41 -10.89
CA ILE A 205 -3.36 -12.11 -11.55
C ILE A 205 -1.97 -11.51 -11.36
N GLU A 206 -1.47 -11.42 -10.13
CA GLU A 206 -0.14 -10.84 -9.84
C GLU A 206 0.98 -11.55 -10.60
N ARG A 207 0.94 -12.89 -10.63
CA ARG A 207 1.93 -13.70 -11.35
C ARG A 207 1.89 -13.45 -12.86
N LEU A 208 0.71 -13.26 -13.44
CA LEU A 208 0.55 -12.96 -14.87
C LEU A 208 1.03 -11.55 -15.23
N VAL A 209 0.79 -10.56 -14.35
CA VAL A 209 1.08 -9.15 -14.63
C VAL A 209 2.53 -8.79 -14.30
N TRP A 210 3.05 -9.21 -13.15
CA TRP A 210 4.35 -8.78 -12.64
C TRP A 210 5.42 -9.87 -12.66
N GLY A 211 5.09 -11.08 -13.12
CA GLY A 211 5.99 -12.24 -13.14
C GLY A 211 6.32 -12.81 -11.75
N LYS A 212 5.91 -12.14 -10.66
CA LYS A 212 6.10 -12.55 -9.27
C LYS A 212 4.89 -12.16 -8.43
N VAL A 213 4.59 -12.96 -7.41
CA VAL A 213 3.55 -12.67 -6.41
C VAL A 213 4.20 -11.88 -5.28
N LYS A 214 3.69 -10.68 -4.96
CA LYS A 214 4.28 -9.83 -3.90
C LYS A 214 4.04 -10.42 -2.51
N TYR A 215 2.93 -11.13 -2.31
CA TYR A 215 2.52 -11.66 -1.01
C TYR A 215 2.20 -13.16 -1.06
N ARG A 216 3.24 -13.99 -1.21
CA ARG A 216 3.10 -15.45 -1.25
C ARG A 216 2.47 -16.05 0.02
N ARG A 217 2.57 -15.39 1.18
CA ARG A 217 2.20 -15.96 2.48
C ARG A 217 0.79 -15.65 2.99
N TYR A 218 0.14 -14.58 2.52
CA TYR A 218 -1.13 -14.13 3.12
C TYR A 218 -2.36 -14.83 2.55
N TRP A 219 -2.32 -15.25 1.27
CA TRP A 219 -3.46 -15.85 0.58
C TRP A 219 -3.42 -17.38 0.55
N ASP A 220 -2.29 -17.99 0.91
CA ASP A 220 -2.15 -19.45 1.14
C ASP A 220 -2.66 -19.87 2.55
N GLY A 221 -3.27 -18.95 3.29
CA GLY A 221 -3.85 -19.18 4.62
C GLY A 221 -5.17 -19.93 4.57
N LYS A 222 -5.19 -21.14 3.99
CA LYS A 222 -6.13 -22.26 4.24
C LYS A 222 -5.98 -23.43 3.24
N VAL A 223 -4.79 -23.67 2.67
CA VAL A 223 -4.48 -25.08 2.39
C VAL A 223 -4.21 -25.68 3.76
N ALA A 224 -5.25 -26.22 4.41
CA ALA A 224 -5.03 -27.19 5.47
C ALA A 224 -4.02 -28.16 4.89
N ARG A 225 -2.77 -28.15 5.40
CA ARG A 225 -1.78 -29.13 4.97
C ARG A 225 -2.47 -30.45 5.21
N PHE A 226 -2.84 -31.18 4.16
CA PHE A 226 -3.39 -32.52 4.32
C PHE A 226 -2.35 -33.26 5.16
N ARG A 227 -2.64 -33.45 6.45
CA ARG A 227 -1.78 -34.23 7.33
C ARG A 227 -1.98 -35.63 6.82
N ASN A 228 -1.06 -36.09 5.97
CA ASN A 228 -1.05 -37.48 5.56
C ASN A 228 -1.02 -38.31 6.85
N PRO A 229 -2.11 -39.03 7.19
CA PRO A 229 -2.24 -39.72 8.47
C PRO A 229 -1.20 -40.85 8.60
N TYR A 230 -0.59 -41.24 7.48
CA TYR A 230 0.41 -42.29 7.40
C TYR A 230 1.85 -41.77 7.41
N LYS A 231 2.07 -40.44 7.50
CA LYS A 231 3.41 -39.84 7.37
C LYS A 231 4.39 -40.26 8.48
N GLN A 232 3.88 -40.76 9.60
CA GLN A 232 4.67 -41.24 10.75
C GLN A 232 4.44 -42.73 11.05
N LYS A 233 3.60 -43.42 10.27
CA LYS A 233 3.34 -44.85 10.47
C LYS A 233 4.36 -45.67 9.66
N PRO A 234 5.02 -46.67 10.25
CA PRO A 234 5.83 -47.62 9.49
C PRO A 234 4.92 -48.45 8.55
N VAL A 235 5.46 -48.83 7.39
CA VAL A 235 4.69 -49.41 6.27
C VAL A 235 3.87 -50.65 6.67
N HIS A 236 4.38 -51.50 7.57
CA HIS A 236 3.70 -52.72 7.99
C HIS A 236 2.37 -52.46 8.74
N LEU A 237 2.30 -51.40 9.56
CA LEU A 237 1.06 -51.02 10.25
C LEU A 237 0.00 -50.47 9.30
N ILE A 238 0.44 -49.76 8.24
CA ILE A 238 -0.46 -49.26 7.20
C ILE A 238 -1.10 -50.43 6.44
N LEU A 239 -0.30 -51.46 6.12
CA LEU A 239 -0.79 -52.65 5.40
C LEU A 239 -1.80 -53.46 6.24
N GLN A 240 -1.56 -53.62 7.54
CA GLN A 240 -2.49 -54.29 8.46
C GLN A 240 -3.83 -53.54 8.57
N GLU A 241 -3.80 -52.21 8.72
CA GLU A 241 -5.03 -51.39 8.77
C GLU A 241 -5.84 -51.52 7.47
N THR A 242 -5.19 -51.49 6.30
CA THR A 242 -5.89 -51.64 5.01
C THR A 242 -6.37 -53.07 4.70
N GLY A 243 -5.78 -54.07 5.34
CA GLY A 243 -6.20 -55.48 5.24
C GLY A 243 -7.49 -55.72 6.04
N ASN A 244 -7.53 -55.25 7.29
CA ASN A 244 -8.68 -55.38 8.17
C ASN A 244 -9.91 -54.60 7.67
N GLU A 245 -9.72 -53.39 7.12
CA GLU A 245 -10.81 -52.60 6.52
C GLU A 245 -11.48 -53.31 5.32
N LYS A 246 -10.72 -54.14 4.57
CA LYS A 246 -11.29 -54.94 3.48
C LYS A 246 -12.14 -56.07 4.03
N GLU A 247 -11.67 -56.79 5.04
CA GLU A 247 -12.42 -57.90 5.66
C GLU A 247 -13.75 -57.44 6.30
N GLU A 248 -13.78 -56.26 6.92
CA GLU A 248 -15.01 -55.65 7.46
C GLU A 248 -15.99 -55.19 6.36
N SER A 249 -15.51 -54.89 5.15
CA SER A 249 -16.36 -54.50 4.02
C SER A 249 -17.02 -55.68 3.29
N TRP A 250 -16.46 -56.89 3.42
CA TRP A 250 -17.00 -58.14 2.86
C TRP A 250 -17.97 -58.87 3.80
N THR A 251 -18.05 -58.45 5.06
CA THR A 251 -18.89 -59.06 6.11
C THR A 251 -20.16 -58.24 6.44
N ARG A 252 -20.45 -57.19 5.67
CA ARG A 252 -21.71 -56.42 5.71
C ARG A 252 -22.59 -56.66 4.51
#